data_AF-A0A975DNQ4-F1
#
_entry.id   AF-A0A975DNQ4-F1
#
_cell.length_a   1.000
_cell.length_b   1.000
_cell.length_c   1.000
_cell.angle_alpha   90.00
_cell.angle_beta   90.00
_cell.angle_gamma   90.00
#
_symmetry.space_group_name_H-M   'P 1'
#
loop_
_entity.id
_entity.type
_entity.pdbx_description
1 polymer ?
#
loop_
_entity_poly.entity_id
_entity_poly.type
_entity_poly.pdbx_seq_one_letter_code
_entity_poly.pdbx_strand_id
1 'polypeptide(L)'
;MSRQSRPVPPLERNADPSRFTVDTVLKRDVFSTVERGTWIDASGTPHEAVRRRWDTVSPWFILIARRLASGEVKALERVTRTGVTTPLLAVGDRFLVRGWIEGVPLQIARPHGDLHYFRSAKVALRTLHAAGFAHNDLAKQQNWLRGADGEAWLMDFQLALPISRRWRLGRVLAYEDVRHLLKHKRTYCPEALTPRERKVLAHKSIFARIWMATGKKVYRFVTRRLMSYSDTEGRGPRVTQVGPRIATALATYPGVRDVHMSDFQTLGGKVGLYAFVEADAPVNVEALRAHLAQALPDRPHLDHLQIVKRLPRAADGTVRDDLLLLVARNQIEMLDALAGSPATQETVAEIARGRLNLTDRITRPAA
;
A
#
# COMPACT_ATOMS: atom_id res chain seq x y z
N MET A 1 -9.45 -22.29 -2.40
CA MET A 1 -8.49 -23.18 -3.11
C MET A 1 -7.09 -22.87 -2.60
N SER A 2 -6.25 -23.87 -2.35
CA SER A 2 -4.90 -23.63 -1.80
C SER A 2 -4.02 -22.89 -2.80
N ARG A 3 -2.99 -22.18 -2.31
CA ARG A 3 -2.02 -21.44 -3.12
C ARG A 3 -1.40 -22.21 -4.29
N GLN A 4 -1.37 -23.54 -4.21
CA GLN A 4 -0.62 -24.39 -5.14
C GLN A 4 -1.43 -24.90 -6.34
N SER A 5 -2.75 -24.68 -6.39
CA SER A 5 -3.62 -25.34 -7.37
C SER A 5 -4.07 -24.49 -8.55
N ARG A 6 -3.60 -23.25 -8.72
CA ARG A 6 -3.97 -22.42 -9.87
C ARG A 6 -3.06 -22.75 -11.06
N PRO A 7 -3.60 -23.24 -12.20
CA PRO A 7 -2.81 -23.38 -13.42
C PRO A 7 -2.26 -22.00 -13.81
N VAL A 8 -0.95 -21.92 -13.97
CA VAL A 8 -0.27 -20.69 -14.37
C VAL A 8 -0.12 -20.73 -15.89
N PRO A 9 -0.70 -19.77 -16.64
CA PRO A 9 -0.52 -19.73 -18.08
C PRO A 9 0.97 -19.48 -18.42
N PRO A 10 1.40 -19.86 -19.63
CA PRO A 10 2.77 -19.59 -20.06
C PRO A 10 3.04 -18.09 -20.06
N LEU A 11 4.23 -17.71 -19.59
CA LEU A 11 4.67 -16.31 -19.59
C LEU A 11 4.79 -15.79 -21.03
N GLU A 12 4.08 -14.71 -21.34
CA GLU A 12 4.22 -14.01 -22.61
C GLU A 12 5.35 -12.97 -22.54
N ARG A 13 6.26 -12.99 -23.52
CA ARG A 13 7.32 -11.99 -23.69
C ARG A 13 7.02 -11.09 -24.88
N ASN A 14 7.54 -9.86 -24.86
CA ASN A 14 7.29 -8.84 -25.88
C ASN A 14 5.78 -8.58 -26.06
N ALA A 15 5.05 -8.62 -24.94
CA ALA A 15 3.61 -8.49 -24.93
C ALA A 15 3.17 -7.09 -25.38
N ASP A 16 2.05 -7.02 -26.11
CA ASP A 16 1.45 -5.77 -26.55
C ASP A 16 0.69 -5.11 -25.37
N PRO A 17 0.99 -3.85 -25.02
CA PRO A 17 0.25 -3.14 -23.97
C PRO A 17 -1.25 -2.94 -24.25
N SER A 18 -1.69 -3.02 -25.52
CA SER A 18 -3.09 -2.88 -25.93
C SER A 18 -3.99 -4.01 -25.41
N ARG A 19 -3.42 -5.18 -25.11
CA ARG A 19 -4.12 -6.36 -24.60
C ARG A 19 -4.46 -6.29 -23.10
N PHE A 20 -4.20 -5.15 -22.47
CA PHE A 20 -4.58 -4.89 -21.08
C PHE A 20 -5.62 -3.77 -21.00
N THR A 21 -6.82 -4.13 -20.55
CA THR A 21 -7.91 -3.19 -20.28
C THR A 21 -7.82 -2.73 -18.84
N VAL A 22 -7.74 -1.42 -18.61
CA VAL A 22 -7.58 -0.85 -17.26
C VAL A 22 -8.95 -0.61 -16.63
N ASP A 23 -9.15 -1.14 -15.43
CA ASP A 23 -10.36 -0.90 -14.64
C ASP A 23 -10.14 0.20 -13.61
N THR A 24 -8.99 0.18 -12.92
CA THR A 24 -8.68 1.11 -11.81
C THR A 24 -7.18 1.28 -11.64
N VAL A 25 -6.74 2.48 -11.27
CA VAL A 25 -5.34 2.74 -10.90
C VAL A 25 -5.17 2.49 -9.41
N LEU A 26 -4.29 1.56 -9.04
CA LEU A 26 -4.04 1.19 -7.64
C LEU A 26 -2.99 2.08 -6.98
N LYS A 27 -1.95 2.46 -7.72
CA LYS A 27 -0.83 3.24 -7.19
C LYS A 27 -0.08 3.96 -8.29
N ARG A 28 0.32 5.20 -8.07
CA ARG A 28 1.37 5.89 -8.85
C ARG A 28 2.54 6.28 -7.95
N ASP A 29 3.75 6.02 -8.41
CA ASP A 29 5.00 6.49 -7.82
C ASP A 29 5.97 7.01 -8.89
N VAL A 30 7.09 7.58 -8.47
CA VAL A 30 8.10 8.19 -9.36
C VAL A 30 8.72 7.17 -10.33
N PHE A 31 8.64 5.87 -10.00
CA PHE A 31 9.28 4.80 -10.76
C PHE A 31 8.30 3.95 -11.55
N SER A 32 6.99 4.04 -11.27
CA SER A 32 5.96 3.23 -11.92
C SER A 32 4.53 3.62 -11.57
N THR A 33 3.60 3.22 -12.44
CA THR A 33 2.17 3.19 -12.18
C THR A 33 1.69 1.73 -12.12
N VAL A 34 0.83 1.41 -11.17
CA VAL A 34 0.22 0.10 -10.95
C VAL A 34 -1.27 0.22 -11.16
N GLU A 35 -1.81 -0.62 -12.03
CA GLU A 35 -3.18 -0.59 -12.54
C GLU A 35 -3.79 -1.99 -12.37
N ARG A 36 -5.03 -2.06 -11.89
CA ARG A 36 -5.88 -3.26 -11.94
C ARG A 36 -6.65 -3.24 -13.25
N GLY A 37 -6.84 -4.42 -13.83
CA GLY A 37 -7.52 -4.57 -15.09
C GLY A 37 -7.67 -6.02 -15.51
N THR A 38 -8.02 -6.20 -16.77
CA THR A 38 -8.09 -7.51 -17.43
C THR A 38 -6.97 -7.64 -18.47
N TRP A 39 -6.22 -8.73 -18.40
CA TRP A 39 -5.24 -9.13 -19.40
C TRP A 39 -5.84 -10.17 -20.33
N ILE A 40 -5.85 -9.92 -21.63
CA ILE A 40 -6.26 -10.92 -22.63
C ILE A 40 -5.00 -11.63 -23.10
N ASP A 41 -4.89 -12.93 -22.87
CA ASP A 41 -3.75 -13.73 -23.30
C ASP A 41 -3.74 -13.98 -24.84
N ALA A 42 -2.67 -14.59 -25.36
CA ALA A 42 -2.51 -14.78 -26.81
C ALA A 42 -3.57 -15.71 -27.41
N SER A 43 -4.25 -16.51 -26.58
CA SER A 43 -5.37 -17.37 -26.97
C SER A 43 -6.71 -16.64 -26.94
N GLY A 44 -6.74 -15.38 -26.52
CA GLY A 44 -7.97 -14.61 -26.32
C GLY A 44 -8.64 -14.84 -24.97
N THR A 45 -8.00 -15.55 -24.03
CA THR A 45 -8.59 -15.82 -22.71
C THR A 45 -8.36 -14.63 -21.77
N PRO A 46 -9.41 -14.09 -21.13
CA PRO A 46 -9.28 -12.99 -20.17
C PRO A 46 -8.80 -13.49 -18.80
N HIS A 47 -7.88 -12.73 -18.20
CA HIS A 47 -7.34 -12.97 -16.86
C HIS A 47 -7.45 -11.69 -16.03
N GLU A 48 -8.01 -11.76 -14.83
CA GLU A 48 -7.89 -10.65 -13.87
C GLU A 48 -6.43 -10.42 -13.52
N ALA A 49 -5.98 -9.17 -13.63
CA ALA A 49 -4.57 -8.86 -13.62
C ALA A 49 -4.22 -7.49 -13.04
N VAL A 50 -2.96 -7.36 -12.65
CA VAL A 50 -2.33 -6.11 -12.27
C VAL A 50 -1.20 -5.80 -13.24
N ARG A 51 -1.31 -4.68 -13.94
CA ARG A 51 -0.24 -4.14 -14.77
C ARG A 51 0.60 -3.17 -13.95
N ARG A 52 1.91 -3.34 -13.99
CA ARG A 52 2.86 -2.32 -13.57
C ARG A 52 3.54 -1.77 -14.81
N ARG A 53 3.45 -0.46 -15.03
CA ARG A 53 4.07 0.25 -16.16
C ARG A 53 5.04 1.32 -15.67
N TRP A 54 6.11 1.53 -16.42
CA TRP A 54 7.13 2.55 -16.15
C TRP A 54 7.49 3.35 -17.41
N ASP A 55 6.55 3.44 -18.35
CA ASP A 55 6.67 4.17 -19.60
C ASP A 55 6.59 5.68 -19.44
N THR A 56 5.89 6.17 -18.41
CA THR A 56 5.76 7.59 -18.06
C THR A 56 6.80 8.07 -17.05
N VAL A 57 7.83 7.26 -16.77
CA VAL A 57 8.90 7.63 -15.82
C VAL A 57 9.77 8.73 -16.43
N SER A 58 10.12 9.72 -15.62
CA SER A 58 11.01 10.81 -16.03
C SER A 58 12.32 10.26 -16.62
N PRO A 59 12.84 10.83 -17.72
CA PRO A 59 14.06 10.36 -18.38
C PRO A 59 15.26 10.21 -17.44
N TRP A 60 15.37 11.06 -16.42
CA TRP A 60 16.43 11.01 -15.40
C TRP A 60 16.45 9.69 -14.59
N PHE A 61 15.32 9.02 -14.48
CA PHE A 61 15.15 7.82 -13.67
C PHE A 61 15.00 6.53 -14.48
N ILE A 62 14.99 6.62 -15.81
CA ILE A 62 14.64 5.51 -16.68
C ILE A 62 15.57 4.30 -16.50
N LEU A 63 16.88 4.53 -16.32
CA LEU A 63 17.86 3.45 -16.13
C LEU A 63 17.63 2.68 -14.81
N ILE A 64 17.30 3.42 -13.74
CA ILE A 64 17.00 2.84 -12.43
C ILE A 64 15.68 2.05 -12.51
N ALA A 65 14.64 2.63 -13.11
CA ALA A 65 13.35 1.97 -13.30
C ALA A 65 13.51 0.68 -14.11
N ARG A 66 14.26 0.69 -15.21
CA ARG A 66 14.57 -0.51 -16.01
C ARG A 66 15.30 -1.57 -15.20
N ARG A 67 16.28 -1.18 -14.38
CA ARG A 67 17.05 -2.12 -13.54
C ARG A 67 16.20 -2.78 -12.46
N LEU A 68 15.29 -2.02 -11.84
CA LEU A 68 14.32 -2.52 -10.86
C LEU A 68 13.31 -3.46 -11.52
N ALA A 69 12.73 -3.05 -12.65
CA ALA A 69 11.79 -3.88 -13.41
C ALA A 69 12.44 -5.19 -13.88
N SER A 70 13.68 -5.14 -14.37
CA SER A 70 14.43 -6.34 -14.78
C SER A 70 14.72 -7.27 -13.60
N GLY A 71 14.98 -6.70 -12.41
CA GLY A 71 15.15 -7.46 -11.17
C GLY A 71 13.86 -8.15 -10.76
N GLU A 72 12.75 -7.41 -10.77
CA GLU A 72 11.41 -7.92 -10.45
C GLU A 72 11.00 -9.06 -11.39
N VAL A 73 11.15 -8.88 -12.72
CA VAL A 73 10.84 -9.92 -13.71
C VAL A 73 11.64 -11.20 -13.42
N LYS A 74 12.95 -11.09 -13.19
CA LYS A 74 13.80 -12.25 -12.86
C LYS A 74 13.37 -12.97 -11.58
N ALA A 75 12.95 -12.21 -10.57
CA ALA A 75 12.45 -12.78 -9.33
C ALA A 75 11.11 -13.49 -9.54
N LEU A 76 10.15 -12.81 -10.17
CA LEU A 76 8.82 -13.35 -10.42
C LEU A 76 8.83 -14.57 -11.33
N GLU A 77 9.68 -14.61 -12.37
CA GLU A 77 9.84 -15.78 -13.25
C GLU A 77 10.17 -17.06 -12.47
N ARG A 78 11.02 -16.97 -11.43
CA ARG A 78 11.37 -18.13 -10.60
C ARG A 78 10.33 -18.39 -9.52
N VAL A 79 9.82 -17.34 -8.89
CA VAL A 79 8.98 -17.46 -7.69
C VAL A 79 7.52 -17.77 -8.04
N THR A 80 7.04 -17.41 -9.23
CA THR A 80 5.66 -17.67 -9.70
C THR A 80 5.25 -19.14 -9.50
N ARG A 81 6.14 -20.08 -9.87
CA ARG A 81 5.86 -21.53 -9.78
C ARG A 81 5.73 -22.06 -8.35
N THR A 82 6.09 -21.25 -7.35
CA THR A 82 6.08 -21.66 -5.95
C THR A 82 4.76 -21.35 -5.23
N GLY A 83 3.87 -20.57 -5.86
CA GLY A 83 2.56 -20.21 -5.31
C GLY A 83 2.60 -19.19 -4.16
N VAL A 84 3.74 -18.57 -3.86
CA VAL A 84 3.84 -17.56 -2.77
C VAL A 84 3.54 -16.14 -3.21
N THR A 85 3.40 -15.91 -4.51
CA THR A 85 3.13 -14.62 -5.15
C THR A 85 2.18 -14.83 -6.34
N THR A 86 1.56 -13.74 -6.79
CA THR A 86 0.77 -13.74 -8.02
C THR A 86 1.63 -14.12 -9.24
N PRO A 87 1.10 -14.92 -10.18
CA PRO A 87 1.87 -15.35 -11.34
C PRO A 87 2.24 -14.18 -12.24
N LEU A 88 3.45 -14.21 -12.80
CA LEU A 88 3.83 -13.31 -13.90
C LEU A 88 3.19 -13.82 -15.20
N LEU A 89 2.27 -13.04 -15.76
CA LEU A 89 1.50 -13.40 -16.95
C LEU A 89 2.18 -12.90 -18.23
N ALA A 90 2.65 -11.66 -18.23
CA ALA A 90 3.23 -11.04 -19.42
C ALA A 90 4.32 -10.01 -19.08
N VAL A 91 5.26 -9.82 -20.00
CA VAL A 91 6.31 -8.79 -19.95
C VAL A 91 6.41 -8.11 -21.32
N GLY A 92 6.26 -6.79 -21.34
CA GLY A 92 6.51 -5.95 -22.52
C GLY A 92 7.74 -5.04 -22.32
N ASP A 93 7.93 -4.05 -23.20
CA ASP A 93 9.12 -3.16 -23.15
C ASP A 93 9.18 -2.32 -21.87
N ARG A 94 8.04 -1.74 -21.46
CA ARG A 94 7.95 -0.84 -20.29
C ARG A 94 6.83 -1.19 -19.32
N PHE A 95 6.41 -2.45 -19.31
CA PHE A 95 5.41 -2.92 -18.36
C PHE A 95 5.58 -4.42 -18.10
N LEU A 96 5.01 -4.85 -16.98
CA LEU A 96 4.79 -6.25 -16.65
C LEU A 96 3.35 -6.44 -16.16
N VAL A 97 2.81 -7.64 -16.37
CA VAL A 97 1.46 -8.03 -15.97
C VAL A 97 1.56 -9.22 -15.04
N ARG A 98 0.90 -9.11 -13.88
CA ARG A 98 0.79 -10.17 -12.87
C ARG A 98 -0.67 -10.56 -12.72
N GLY A 99 -0.92 -11.79 -12.31
CA GLY A 99 -2.27 -12.22 -11.97
C GLY A 99 -2.83 -11.41 -10.81
N TRP A 100 -4.15 -11.30 -10.75
CA TRP A 100 -4.85 -10.74 -9.61
C TRP A 100 -5.08 -11.80 -8.53
N ILE A 101 -5.09 -11.34 -7.29
CA ILE A 101 -5.53 -12.14 -6.17
C ILE A 101 -6.45 -11.31 -5.28
N GLU A 102 -7.58 -11.90 -4.95
CA GLU A 102 -8.49 -11.38 -3.94
C GLU A 102 -7.84 -11.52 -2.57
N GLY A 103 -7.44 -10.38 -2.02
CA GLY A 103 -6.81 -10.32 -0.71
C GLY A 103 -6.67 -8.89 -0.22
N VAL A 104 -6.44 -8.77 1.08
CA VAL A 104 -6.38 -7.48 1.78
C VAL A 104 -4.96 -7.25 2.29
N PRO A 105 -4.36 -6.06 2.07
CA PRO A 105 -3.05 -5.73 2.62
C PRO A 105 -3.01 -5.89 4.14
N LEU A 106 -1.89 -6.35 4.70
CA LEU A 106 -1.74 -6.65 6.13
C LEU A 106 -2.09 -5.46 7.03
N GLN A 107 -1.81 -4.24 6.56
CA GLN A 107 -2.12 -2.99 7.28
C GLN A 107 -3.61 -2.79 7.52
N ILE A 108 -4.43 -3.28 6.59
CA ILE A 108 -5.89 -3.22 6.66
C ILE A 108 -6.42 -4.49 7.34
N ALA A 109 -5.92 -5.66 6.95
CA ALA A 109 -6.39 -6.94 7.46
C ALA A 109 -6.17 -7.13 8.97
N ARG A 110 -5.15 -6.47 9.54
CA ARG A 110 -4.78 -6.47 10.98
C ARG A 110 -5.11 -7.80 11.70
N PRO A 111 -4.45 -8.91 11.31
CA PRO A 111 -4.90 -10.25 11.65
C PRO A 111 -4.52 -10.62 13.11
N HIS A 112 -5.17 -9.96 14.06
CA HIS A 112 -4.96 -10.15 15.50
C HIS A 112 -5.33 -11.59 15.90
N GLY A 113 -4.40 -12.27 16.58
CA GLY A 113 -4.59 -13.66 16.98
C GLY A 113 -4.56 -14.71 15.85
N ASP A 114 -4.42 -14.31 14.58
CA ASP A 114 -4.41 -15.23 13.44
C ASP A 114 -3.05 -15.92 13.30
N LEU A 115 -2.87 -17.03 14.02
CA LEU A 115 -1.64 -17.82 13.96
C LEU A 115 -1.48 -18.55 12.63
N HIS A 116 -2.58 -18.83 11.94
CA HIS A 116 -2.56 -19.48 10.63
C HIS A 116 -1.84 -18.60 9.61
N TYR A 117 -2.23 -17.32 9.53
CA TYR A 117 -1.59 -16.33 8.68
C TYR A 117 -0.08 -16.23 8.91
N PHE A 118 0.37 -16.13 10.17
CA PHE A 118 1.81 -16.01 10.46
C PHE A 118 2.60 -17.30 10.22
N ARG A 119 1.97 -18.47 10.41
CA ARG A 119 2.58 -19.76 10.03
C ARG A 119 2.77 -19.82 8.53
N SER A 120 1.75 -19.44 7.76
CA SER A 120 1.81 -19.47 6.32
C SER A 120 2.72 -18.40 5.71
N ALA A 121 2.81 -17.21 6.32
CA ALA A 121 3.80 -16.18 5.97
C ALA A 121 5.24 -16.68 6.15
N LYS A 122 5.49 -17.45 7.20
CA LYS A 122 6.80 -18.08 7.45
C LYS A 122 7.11 -19.16 6.41
N VAL A 123 6.12 -19.95 6.01
CA VAL A 123 6.25 -20.91 4.91
C VAL A 123 6.56 -20.17 3.60
N ALA A 124 5.83 -19.10 3.29
CA ALA A 124 6.03 -18.27 2.10
C ALA A 124 7.48 -17.75 2.01
N LEU A 125 8.03 -17.23 3.12
CA LEU A 125 9.42 -16.78 3.20
C LEU A 125 10.42 -17.89 2.97
N ARG A 126 10.21 -19.06 3.58
CA ARG A 126 11.11 -20.20 3.40
C ARG A 126 11.13 -20.66 1.95
N THR A 127 9.97 -20.71 1.31
CA THR A 127 9.82 -21.05 -0.10
C THR A 127 10.49 -20.02 -1.00
N LEU A 128 10.31 -18.72 -0.73
CA LEU A 128 11.02 -17.66 -1.44
C LEU A 128 12.54 -17.80 -1.32
N HIS A 129 13.04 -18.01 -0.10
CA HIS A 129 14.48 -18.17 0.16
C HIS A 129 15.05 -19.44 -0.48
N ALA A 130 14.26 -20.52 -0.55
CA ALA A 130 14.62 -21.76 -1.24
C ALA A 130 14.67 -21.56 -2.75
N ALA A 131 13.80 -20.71 -3.32
CA ALA A 131 13.86 -20.28 -4.71
C ALA A 131 15.05 -19.33 -5.02
N GLY A 132 15.87 -19.02 -4.02
CA GLY A 132 17.11 -18.26 -4.18
C GLY A 132 16.94 -16.75 -4.19
N PHE A 133 15.88 -16.22 -3.59
CA PHE A 133 15.65 -14.77 -3.47
C PHE A 133 15.40 -14.35 -2.02
N ALA A 134 15.81 -13.14 -1.66
CA ALA A 134 15.31 -12.39 -0.50
C ALA A 134 14.44 -11.23 -1.01
N HIS A 135 13.40 -10.89 -0.28
CA HIS A 135 12.45 -9.86 -0.69
C HIS A 135 12.95 -8.43 -0.37
N ASN A 136 13.64 -8.25 0.76
CA ASN A 136 14.26 -7.01 1.23
C ASN A 136 13.33 -5.80 1.50
N ASP A 137 12.02 -5.93 1.30
CA ASP A 137 11.04 -4.84 1.52
C ASP A 137 9.84 -5.27 2.38
N LEU A 138 9.97 -6.36 3.14
CA LEU A 138 8.86 -6.91 3.95
C LEU A 138 8.61 -6.17 5.26
N ALA A 139 9.34 -5.09 5.50
CA ALA A 139 9.04 -4.14 6.57
C ALA A 139 7.71 -3.43 6.32
N LYS A 140 7.37 -3.17 5.05
CA LYS A 140 6.11 -2.55 4.66
C LYS A 140 5.00 -3.58 4.75
N GLN A 141 3.95 -3.28 5.51
CA GLN A 141 2.79 -4.14 5.64
C GLN A 141 2.03 -4.31 4.30
N GLN A 142 2.14 -3.35 3.39
CA GLN A 142 1.52 -3.41 2.06
C GLN A 142 2.07 -4.53 1.17
N ASN A 143 3.30 -4.97 1.41
CA ASN A 143 3.94 -6.07 0.67
C ASN A 143 3.49 -7.45 1.16
N TRP A 144 2.64 -7.48 2.19
CA TRP A 144 2.00 -8.66 2.72
C TRP A 144 0.51 -8.58 2.43
N LEU A 145 -0.03 -9.57 1.74
CA LEU A 145 -1.45 -9.69 1.47
C LEU A 145 -2.01 -10.88 2.25
N ARG A 146 -3.19 -10.73 2.86
CA ARG A 146 -3.99 -11.84 3.37
C ARG A 146 -5.00 -12.21 2.30
N GLY A 147 -4.79 -13.33 1.64
CA GLY A 147 -5.70 -13.86 0.63
C GLY A 147 -7.04 -14.26 1.25
N ALA A 148 -8.08 -14.38 0.42
CA ALA A 148 -9.39 -14.87 0.84
C ALA A 148 -9.34 -16.28 1.48
N ASP A 149 -8.31 -17.06 1.18
CA ASP A 149 -7.98 -18.35 1.80
C ASP A 149 -7.36 -18.24 3.20
N GLY A 150 -7.17 -17.03 3.73
CA GLY A 150 -6.52 -16.77 5.03
C GLY A 150 -4.99 -16.89 4.97
N GLU A 151 -4.44 -17.05 3.78
CA GLU A 151 -3.03 -17.29 3.54
C GLU A 151 -2.25 -15.99 3.27
N ALA A 152 -0.97 -15.97 3.61
CA ALA A 152 -0.08 -14.83 3.40
C ALA A 152 0.62 -14.82 2.03
N TRP A 153 0.26 -13.89 1.16
CA TRP A 153 0.89 -13.70 -0.15
C TRP A 153 1.91 -12.56 -0.14
N LEU A 154 3.00 -12.74 -0.88
CA LEU A 154 4.07 -11.76 -1.02
C LEU A 154 3.81 -10.90 -2.25
N MET A 155 3.93 -9.58 -2.10
CA MET A 155 3.69 -8.61 -3.16
C MET A 155 4.90 -7.67 -3.31
N ASP A 156 5.06 -7.11 -4.52
CA ASP A 156 6.08 -6.12 -4.86
C ASP A 156 7.54 -6.62 -4.77
N PHE A 157 8.02 -7.24 -5.85
CA PHE A 157 9.36 -7.83 -5.92
C PHE A 157 10.43 -6.87 -6.43
N GLN A 158 10.16 -5.56 -6.42
CA GLN A 158 11.07 -4.52 -6.93
C GLN A 158 12.47 -4.55 -6.31
N LEU A 159 12.54 -4.77 -5.00
CA LEU A 159 13.78 -4.82 -4.24
C LEU A 159 14.25 -6.25 -3.95
N ALA A 160 13.61 -7.24 -4.58
CA ALA A 160 14.01 -8.62 -4.42
C ALA A 160 15.43 -8.82 -4.99
N LEU A 161 16.28 -9.48 -4.21
CA LEU A 161 17.66 -9.75 -4.59
C LEU A 161 17.91 -11.25 -4.64
N PRO A 162 18.67 -11.74 -5.63
CA PRO A 162 19.13 -13.12 -5.62
C PRO A 162 20.03 -13.34 -4.41
N ILE A 163 19.81 -14.45 -3.70
CA ILE A 163 20.59 -14.84 -2.53
C ILE A 163 21.10 -16.26 -2.70
N SER A 164 22.22 -16.54 -2.02
CA SER A 164 22.66 -17.90 -1.77
C SER A 164 22.98 -18.05 -0.29
N ARG A 165 22.40 -19.08 0.33
CA ARG A 165 22.60 -19.39 1.76
C ARG A 165 24.02 -19.86 2.06
N ARG A 166 24.82 -20.19 1.03
CA ARG A 166 26.26 -20.51 1.16
C ARG A 166 27.06 -19.30 1.63
N TRP A 167 26.69 -18.10 1.18
CA TRP A 167 27.40 -16.87 1.51
C TRP A 167 26.82 -16.14 2.72
N ARG A 168 27.68 -15.44 3.48
CA ARG A 168 27.28 -14.68 4.67
C ARG A 168 26.20 -13.64 4.36
N LEU A 169 26.36 -12.89 3.27
CA LEU A 169 25.41 -11.85 2.87
C LEU A 169 24.02 -12.41 2.57
N GLY A 170 23.92 -13.53 1.83
CA GLY A 170 22.64 -14.17 1.54
C GLY A 170 21.91 -14.65 2.80
N ARG A 171 22.66 -15.12 3.82
CA ARG A 171 22.07 -15.46 5.14
C ARG A 171 21.56 -14.23 5.88
N VAL A 172 22.24 -13.10 5.78
CA VAL A 172 21.81 -11.83 6.41
C VAL A 172 20.53 -11.31 5.77
N LEU A 173 20.44 -11.28 4.44
CA LEU A 173 19.24 -10.79 3.75
C LEU A 173 18.02 -11.64 4.10
N ALA A 174 18.18 -12.97 4.06
CA ALA A 174 17.13 -13.90 4.51
C ALA A 174 16.76 -13.71 5.99
N TYR A 175 17.74 -13.43 6.85
CA TYR A 175 17.50 -13.16 8.27
C TYR A 175 16.69 -11.87 8.47
N GLU A 176 16.98 -10.80 7.72
CA GLU A 176 16.24 -9.54 7.81
C GLU A 176 14.80 -9.68 7.34
N ASP A 177 14.52 -10.44 6.26
CA ASP A 177 13.14 -10.75 5.85
C ASP A 177 12.35 -11.42 6.99
N VAL A 178 12.94 -12.44 7.63
CA VAL A 178 12.32 -13.13 8.77
C VAL A 178 12.12 -12.18 9.94
N ARG A 179 13.12 -11.35 10.24
CA ARG A 179 13.02 -10.34 11.32
C ARG A 179 11.89 -9.35 11.06
N HIS A 180 11.68 -8.92 9.81
CA HIS A 180 10.57 -8.04 9.44
C HIS A 180 9.21 -8.71 9.62
N LEU A 181 9.06 -9.97 9.19
CA LEU A 181 7.84 -10.74 9.48
C LEU A 181 7.56 -10.83 10.99
N LEU A 182 8.59 -11.09 11.80
CA LEU A 182 8.43 -11.20 13.25
C LEU A 182 8.04 -9.87 13.91
N LYS A 183 8.44 -8.72 13.34
CA LYS A 183 7.98 -7.41 13.83
C LYS A 183 6.46 -7.29 13.66
N HIS A 184 5.92 -7.74 12.53
CA HIS A 184 4.47 -7.78 12.30
C HIS A 184 3.79 -8.79 13.25
N LYS A 185 4.36 -10.00 13.40
CA LYS A 185 3.84 -11.00 14.35
C LYS A 185 3.79 -10.46 15.77
N ARG A 186 4.79 -9.68 16.21
CA ARG A 186 4.78 -9.03 17.52
C ARG A 186 3.61 -8.04 17.67
N THR A 187 3.28 -7.30 16.62
CA THR A 187 2.18 -6.33 16.66
C THR A 187 0.82 -7.02 16.76
N TYR A 188 0.59 -8.08 15.98
CA TYR A 188 -0.74 -8.69 15.86
C TYR A 188 -0.94 -9.92 16.77
N CYS A 189 0.12 -10.66 17.07
CA CYS A 189 0.09 -11.89 17.89
C CYS A 189 1.25 -11.93 18.91
N PRO A 190 1.38 -10.94 19.82
CA PRO A 190 2.49 -10.85 20.78
C PRO A 190 2.60 -12.09 21.69
N GLU A 191 1.46 -12.60 22.15
CA GLU A 191 1.39 -13.76 23.06
C GLU A 191 1.92 -15.05 22.43
N ALA A 192 1.80 -15.17 21.10
CA ALA A 192 2.25 -16.35 20.37
C ALA A 192 3.71 -16.30 19.91
N LEU A 193 4.50 -15.32 20.38
CA LEU A 193 5.93 -15.24 20.10
C LEU A 193 6.70 -16.30 20.88
N THR A 194 7.49 -17.11 20.18
CA THR A 194 8.37 -18.08 20.81
C THR A 194 9.62 -17.41 21.40
N PRO A 195 10.32 -18.02 22.38
CA PRO A 195 11.58 -17.49 22.90
C PRO A 195 12.64 -17.24 21.82
N ARG A 196 12.72 -18.11 20.81
CA ARG A 196 13.63 -17.95 19.67
C ARG A 196 13.27 -16.72 18.83
N GLU A 197 11.98 -16.49 18.58
CA GLU A 197 11.51 -15.31 17.83
C GLU A 197 11.77 -14.02 18.59
N ARG A 198 11.59 -14.01 19.91
CA ARG A 198 11.98 -12.87 20.77
C ARG A 198 13.48 -12.59 20.67
N LYS A 199 14.34 -13.63 20.68
CA LYS A 199 15.78 -13.47 20.48
C LYS A 199 16.11 -12.86 19.11
N VAL A 200 15.47 -13.31 18.04
CA VAL A 200 15.64 -12.73 16.69
C VAL A 200 15.23 -11.25 16.67
N LEU A 201 14.13 -10.89 17.34
CA LEU A 201 13.67 -9.49 17.45
C LEU A 201 14.63 -8.60 18.25
N ALA A 202 15.28 -9.13 19.29
CA ALA A 202 16.28 -8.40 20.07
C ALA A 202 17.57 -8.13 19.26
N HIS A 203 18.01 -9.07 18.42
CA HIS A 203 19.30 -8.98 17.71
C HIS A 203 19.19 -8.28 16.35
N LYS A 204 19.39 -6.96 16.31
CA LYS A 204 19.53 -6.19 15.06
C LYS A 204 20.80 -6.65 14.31
N SER A 205 20.71 -6.98 13.02
CA SER A 205 21.91 -7.32 12.26
C SER A 205 22.90 -6.16 12.21
N ILE A 206 24.18 -6.48 12.09
CA ILE A 206 25.26 -5.50 11.89
C ILE A 206 24.96 -4.63 10.66
N PHE A 207 24.42 -5.20 9.58
CA PHE A 207 24.02 -4.47 8.38
C PHE A 207 22.89 -3.47 8.64
N ALA A 208 21.87 -3.83 9.43
CA ALA A 208 20.84 -2.90 9.85
C ALA A 208 21.40 -1.77 10.74
N ARG A 209 22.40 -2.06 11.58
CA ARG A 209 23.11 -1.05 12.38
C ARG A 209 23.95 -0.10 11.52
N ILE A 210 24.71 -0.64 10.56
CA ILE A 210 25.52 0.14 9.62
C ILE A 210 24.60 0.99 8.72
N TRP A 211 23.54 0.42 8.12
CA TRP A 211 22.56 1.17 7.33
C TRP A 211 21.90 2.30 8.12
N MET A 212 21.54 2.08 9.39
CA MET A 212 21.03 3.13 10.27
C MET A 212 22.06 4.24 10.55
N ALA A 213 23.34 3.89 10.65
CA ALA A 213 24.44 4.82 10.96
C ALA A 213 24.91 5.64 9.74
N THR A 214 25.02 5.01 8.57
CA THR A 214 25.60 5.60 7.35
C THR A 214 24.58 5.76 6.21
N GLY A 215 23.94 4.66 5.80
CA GLY A 215 23.01 4.64 4.66
C GLY A 215 21.82 5.59 4.82
N LYS A 216 21.22 5.66 6.02
CA LYS A 216 20.07 6.51 6.34
C LYS A 216 20.40 8.01 6.30
N LYS A 217 21.66 8.40 6.45
CA LYS A 217 22.11 9.80 6.35
C LYS A 217 22.36 10.19 4.90
N VAL A 218 23.04 9.34 4.13
CA VAL A 218 23.29 9.55 2.70
C VAL A 218 21.98 9.53 1.90
N TYR A 219 21.10 8.56 2.18
CA TYR A 219 19.76 8.51 1.62
C TYR A 219 18.97 9.78 1.90
N ARG A 220 18.89 10.22 3.17
CA ARG A 220 18.21 11.48 3.52
C ARG A 220 18.84 12.71 2.88
N PHE A 221 20.16 12.72 2.67
CA PHE A 221 20.86 13.82 2.01
C PHE A 221 20.53 13.88 0.51
N VAL A 222 20.64 12.75 -0.19
CA VAL A 222 20.31 12.63 -1.62
C VAL A 222 18.83 12.91 -1.87
N THR A 223 17.94 12.34 -1.06
CA THR A 223 16.49 12.51 -1.24
C THR A 223 16.02 13.93 -0.91
N ARG A 224 16.61 14.60 0.10
CA ARG A 224 16.24 15.98 0.47
C ARG A 224 16.86 17.06 -0.42
N ARG A 225 18.05 16.83 -0.99
CA ARG A 225 18.81 17.87 -1.72
C ARG A 225 18.79 17.71 -3.24
N LEU A 226 18.55 16.49 -3.75
CA LEU A 226 18.58 16.20 -5.19
C LEU A 226 17.20 15.82 -5.76
N MET A 227 16.23 15.41 -4.94
CA MET A 227 14.97 14.82 -5.43
C MET A 227 13.68 15.30 -4.76
N SER A 228 13.70 16.29 -3.85
CA SER A 228 12.52 16.72 -3.10
C SER A 228 11.69 15.55 -2.54
N TYR A 229 12.37 14.47 -2.14
CA TYR A 229 11.79 13.21 -1.72
C TYR A 229 11.91 13.06 -0.20
N SER A 230 10.78 12.98 0.49
CA SER A 230 10.71 12.65 1.92
C SER A 230 10.08 11.27 2.11
N ASP A 231 10.89 10.34 2.60
CA ASP A 231 10.49 8.97 2.90
C ASP A 231 9.66 8.91 4.20
N THR A 232 8.34 9.02 4.04
CA THR A 232 7.32 8.64 5.01
C THR A 232 6.20 7.94 4.24
N GLU A 233 6.42 6.73 3.74
CA GLU A 233 5.35 5.87 3.16
C GLU A 233 4.42 6.58 2.15
N GLY A 234 4.94 7.51 1.34
CA GLY A 234 4.14 8.33 0.42
C GLY A 234 3.32 9.47 1.07
N ARG A 235 3.27 9.57 2.39
CA ARG A 235 2.75 10.71 3.15
C ARG A 235 3.84 11.79 3.25
N GLY A 236 3.89 12.69 2.28
CA GLY A 236 4.84 13.81 2.26
C GLY A 236 4.73 14.74 3.47
N PRO A 237 5.54 15.82 3.57
CA PRO A 237 5.49 16.78 4.68
C PRO A 237 4.08 17.37 4.87
N ARG A 238 3.31 17.41 3.78
CA ARG A 238 1.91 17.81 3.74
C ARG A 238 1.03 16.99 4.69
N VAL A 239 1.21 15.67 4.77
CA VAL A 239 0.38 14.84 5.66
C VAL A 239 0.91 14.86 7.10
N THR A 240 2.22 14.88 7.28
CA THR A 240 2.83 14.75 8.61
C THR A 240 2.97 16.07 9.36
N GLN A 241 3.00 17.21 8.65
CA GLN A 241 3.19 18.54 9.24
C GLN A 241 1.98 19.45 8.99
N VAL A 242 1.43 19.45 7.76
CA VAL A 242 0.34 20.35 7.40
C VAL A 242 -1.02 19.81 7.86
N GLY A 243 -1.28 18.51 7.66
CA GLY A 243 -2.53 17.86 8.09
C GLY A 243 -2.87 18.09 9.57
N PRO A 244 -1.96 17.81 10.52
CA PRO A 244 -2.20 18.07 11.94
C PRO A 244 -2.48 19.54 12.27
N ARG A 245 -1.77 20.48 11.64
CA ARG A 245 -2.01 21.93 11.83
C ARG A 245 -3.42 22.33 11.41
N ILE A 246 -3.87 21.83 10.26
CA ILE A 246 -5.24 22.06 9.76
C ILE A 246 -6.26 21.42 10.70
N ALA A 247 -6.03 20.18 11.15
CA ALA A 247 -6.93 19.50 12.08
C ALA A 247 -7.08 20.27 13.39
N THR A 248 -5.98 20.71 14.00
CA THR A 248 -5.99 21.52 15.22
C THR A 248 -6.75 22.84 15.02
N ALA A 249 -6.55 23.51 13.87
CA ALA A 249 -7.25 24.75 13.58
C ALA A 249 -8.76 24.55 13.33
N LEU A 250 -9.17 23.48 12.63
CA LEU A 250 -10.59 23.15 12.45
C LEU A 250 -11.25 22.80 13.78
N ALA A 251 -10.56 22.06 14.64
CA ALA A 251 -11.06 21.64 15.95
C ALA A 251 -11.32 22.81 16.91
N THR A 252 -10.79 24.01 16.66
CA THR A 252 -11.05 25.19 17.49
C THR A 252 -12.30 25.96 17.09
N TYR A 253 -12.94 25.61 15.95
CA TYR A 253 -14.15 26.28 15.50
C TYR A 253 -15.37 25.89 16.37
N PRO A 254 -16.17 26.84 16.88
CA PRO A 254 -17.36 26.53 17.66
C PRO A 254 -18.35 25.64 16.88
N GLY A 255 -18.72 24.50 17.46
CA GLY A 255 -19.64 23.53 16.85
C GLY A 255 -18.98 22.37 16.12
N VAL A 256 -17.65 22.40 15.95
CA VAL A 256 -16.87 21.21 15.54
C VAL A 256 -16.64 20.32 16.76
N ARG A 257 -17.07 19.05 16.68
CA ARG A 257 -16.88 18.06 17.74
C ARG A 257 -15.58 17.28 17.59
N ASP A 258 -15.23 16.91 16.37
CA ASP A 258 -14.03 16.13 16.07
C ASP A 258 -13.61 16.33 14.61
N VAL A 259 -12.33 16.09 14.30
CA VAL A 259 -11.77 16.24 12.96
C VAL A 259 -10.86 15.06 12.66
N HIS A 260 -11.14 14.36 11.57
CA HIS A 260 -10.27 13.31 11.07
C HIS A 260 -9.63 13.71 9.74
N MET A 261 -8.32 13.55 9.64
CA MET A 261 -7.56 13.83 8.42
C MET A 261 -7.17 12.53 7.73
N SER A 262 -7.49 12.43 6.45
CA SER A 262 -7.03 11.34 5.59
C SER A 262 -6.22 11.89 4.40
N ASP A 263 -5.31 11.08 3.88
CA ASP A 263 -4.56 11.37 2.67
C ASP A 263 -5.05 10.53 1.48
N PHE A 264 -5.03 11.14 0.30
CA PHE A 264 -5.42 10.50 -0.95
C PHE A 264 -4.50 10.91 -2.11
N GLN A 265 -4.59 10.21 -3.23
CA GLN A 265 -3.86 10.59 -4.45
C GLN A 265 -4.77 11.46 -5.32
N THR A 266 -4.33 12.68 -5.63
CA THR A 266 -5.04 13.54 -6.59
C THR A 266 -4.79 13.07 -8.03
N LEU A 267 -5.64 13.49 -8.97
CA LEU A 267 -5.46 13.26 -10.41
C LEU A 267 -4.06 13.65 -10.94
N GLY A 268 -3.44 14.68 -10.35
CA GLY A 268 -2.08 15.12 -10.70
C GLY A 268 -0.94 14.28 -10.09
N GLY A 269 -1.25 13.17 -9.41
CA GLY A 269 -0.27 12.30 -8.74
C GLY A 269 0.34 12.90 -7.47
N LYS A 270 -0.22 14.00 -6.95
CA LYS A 270 0.20 14.61 -5.68
C LYS A 270 -0.60 14.03 -4.53
N VAL A 271 -0.06 14.14 -3.32
CA VAL A 271 -0.77 13.75 -2.09
C VAL A 271 -1.74 14.87 -1.70
N GLY A 272 -3.03 14.57 -1.76
CA GLY A 272 -4.11 15.45 -1.31
C GLY A 272 -4.44 15.25 0.17
N LEU A 273 -5.01 16.27 0.79
CA LEU A 273 -5.55 16.23 2.15
C LEU A 273 -7.08 16.27 2.12
N TYR A 274 -7.69 15.34 2.84
CA TYR A 274 -9.13 15.26 3.02
C TYR A 274 -9.45 15.39 4.50
N ALA A 275 -10.20 16.42 4.89
CA ALA A 275 -10.74 16.61 6.22
C ALA A 275 -12.19 16.11 6.32
N PHE A 276 -12.45 15.20 7.24
CA PHE A 276 -13.80 14.84 7.69
C PHE A 276 -14.07 15.55 9.01
N VAL A 277 -15.03 16.47 9.02
CA VAL A 277 -15.33 17.33 10.17
C VAL A 277 -16.65 16.90 10.78
N GLU A 278 -16.62 16.39 12.02
CA GLU A 278 -17.82 16.03 12.77
C GLU A 278 -18.48 17.29 13.33
N ALA A 279 -19.61 17.69 12.75
CA ALA A 279 -20.36 18.86 13.20
C ALA A 279 -21.84 18.75 12.80
N ASP A 280 -22.70 19.50 13.49
CA ASP A 280 -24.11 19.66 13.10
C ASP A 280 -24.35 21.08 12.54
N ALA A 281 -25.50 21.29 11.91
CA ALA A 281 -25.98 22.62 11.55
C ALA A 281 -25.98 23.54 12.79
N PRO A 282 -25.62 24.83 12.65
CA PRO A 282 -25.49 25.60 11.41
C PRO A 282 -24.06 25.63 10.79
N VAL A 283 -23.14 24.75 11.20
CA VAL A 283 -21.78 24.74 10.66
C VAL A 283 -21.79 24.42 9.16
N ASN A 284 -21.12 25.26 8.35
CA ASN A 284 -21.00 25.08 6.90
C ASN A 284 -19.53 25.16 6.43
N VAL A 285 -19.28 24.73 5.20
CA VAL A 285 -17.94 24.58 4.65
C VAL A 285 -17.26 25.94 4.47
N GLU A 286 -18.02 26.96 4.04
CA GLU A 286 -17.54 28.32 3.83
C GLU A 286 -17.02 28.93 5.13
N ALA A 287 -17.76 28.77 6.23
CA ALA A 287 -17.37 29.26 7.55
C ALA A 287 -16.10 28.57 8.06
N LEU A 288 -15.98 27.25 7.89
CA LEU A 288 -14.78 26.51 8.27
C LEU A 288 -13.56 26.91 7.43
N ARG A 289 -13.74 27.17 6.12
CA ARG A 289 -12.66 27.68 5.26
C ARG A 289 -12.25 29.10 5.63
N ALA A 290 -13.21 29.96 5.98
CA ALA A 290 -12.92 31.32 6.47
C ALA A 290 -12.15 31.29 7.81
N HIS A 291 -12.58 30.43 8.74
CA HIS A 291 -11.88 30.19 10.00
C HIS A 291 -10.45 29.71 9.78
N LEU A 292 -10.24 28.74 8.89
CA LEU A 292 -8.90 28.28 8.53
C LEU A 292 -8.02 29.39 7.95
N ALA A 293 -8.58 30.26 7.11
CA ALA A 293 -7.84 31.39 6.54
C ALA A 293 -7.43 32.44 7.58
N GLN A 294 -8.19 32.58 8.68
CA GLN A 294 -7.85 33.44 9.81
C GLN A 294 -6.85 32.77 10.76
N ALA A 295 -7.05 31.50 11.09
CA ALA A 295 -6.23 30.76 12.03
C ALA A 295 -4.84 30.38 11.47
N LEU A 296 -4.72 30.22 10.15
CA LEU A 296 -3.49 29.82 9.47
C LEU A 296 -3.13 30.84 8.37
N PRO A 297 -2.33 31.88 8.69
CA PRO A 297 -1.97 32.96 7.76
C PRO A 297 -1.22 32.49 6.50
N ASP A 298 -0.50 31.36 6.59
CA ASP A 298 0.18 30.72 5.46
C ASP A 298 -0.77 29.98 4.51
N ARG A 299 -2.08 29.95 4.81
CA ARG A 299 -3.18 29.39 4.01
C ARG A 299 -2.81 28.04 3.39
N PRO A 300 -2.45 27.04 4.21
CA PRO A 300 -2.10 25.73 3.70
C PRO A 300 -3.27 25.14 2.90
N HIS A 301 -2.99 24.63 1.70
CA HIS A 301 -4.03 24.12 0.82
C HIS A 301 -4.67 22.85 1.39
N LEU A 302 -5.99 22.85 1.54
CA LEU A 302 -6.83 21.70 1.90
C LEU A 302 -7.72 21.32 0.70
N ASP A 303 -7.47 20.14 0.13
CA ASP A 303 -8.10 19.69 -1.12
C ASP A 303 -9.60 19.41 -0.91
N HIS A 304 -9.94 18.62 0.11
CA HIS A 304 -11.34 18.29 0.43
C HIS A 304 -11.66 18.58 1.91
N LEU A 305 -12.84 19.13 2.14
CA LEU A 305 -13.42 19.36 3.47
C LEU A 305 -14.87 18.90 3.40
N GLN A 306 -15.20 17.81 4.07
CA GLN A 306 -16.55 17.27 4.16
C GLN A 306 -17.03 17.34 5.60
N ILE A 307 -18.18 17.97 5.81
CA ILE A 307 -18.87 17.95 7.09
C ILE A 307 -19.65 16.63 7.17
N VAL A 308 -19.52 15.93 8.28
CA VAL A 308 -20.19 14.65 8.55
C VAL A 308 -20.93 14.74 9.87
N LYS A 309 -22.10 14.10 9.95
CA LYS A 309 -22.92 14.10 11.17
C LYS A 309 -22.21 13.39 12.33
N ARG A 310 -21.53 12.27 12.04
CA ARG A 310 -20.80 11.46 13.00
C ARG A 310 -19.63 10.75 12.32
N LEU A 311 -18.45 10.74 12.96
CA LEU A 311 -17.34 9.91 12.49
C LEU A 311 -17.57 8.43 12.87
N PRO A 312 -17.19 7.47 12.02
CA PRO A 312 -17.27 6.06 12.38
C PRO A 312 -16.26 5.77 13.49
N ARG A 313 -16.72 5.09 14.55
CA ARG A 313 -15.88 4.74 15.71
C ARG A 313 -15.92 3.24 15.98
N ALA A 314 -14.81 2.71 16.49
CA ALA A 314 -14.75 1.36 17.03
C ALA A 314 -15.43 1.30 18.42
N ALA A 315 -15.57 0.08 18.96
CA ALA A 315 -16.19 -0.13 20.27
C ALA A 315 -15.44 0.58 21.42
N ASP A 316 -14.15 0.86 21.25
CA ASP A 316 -13.31 1.61 22.19
C ASP A 316 -13.40 3.14 22.00
N GLY A 317 -14.26 3.63 21.11
CA GLY A 317 -14.44 5.05 20.80
C GLY A 317 -13.41 5.65 19.84
N THR A 318 -12.40 4.88 19.41
CA THR A 318 -11.41 5.35 18.45
C THR A 318 -12.02 5.54 17.06
N VAL A 319 -11.64 6.61 16.36
CA VAL A 319 -12.12 6.86 14.99
C VAL A 319 -11.58 5.78 14.05
N ARG A 320 -12.46 5.21 13.23
CA ARG A 320 -12.16 4.20 12.20
C ARG A 320 -11.48 4.84 10.98
N ASP A 321 -10.22 5.21 11.16
CA ASP A 321 -9.31 5.71 10.11
C ASP A 321 -9.31 4.83 8.85
N ASP A 322 -9.40 3.52 9.04
CA ASP A 322 -9.44 2.53 7.95
C ASP A 322 -10.62 2.73 7.00
N LEU A 323 -11.82 3.04 7.53
CA LEU A 323 -13.02 3.29 6.73
C LEU A 323 -12.96 4.65 6.04
N LEU A 324 -12.50 5.68 6.74
CA LEU A 324 -12.36 7.04 6.19
C LEU A 324 -11.27 7.11 5.12
N LEU A 325 -10.20 6.31 5.24
CA LEU A 325 -9.16 6.18 4.24
C LEU A 325 -9.70 5.53 2.95
N LEU A 326 -10.57 4.53 3.05
CA LEU A 326 -11.24 3.93 1.89
C LEU A 326 -12.14 4.95 1.19
N VAL A 327 -12.89 5.76 1.95
CA VAL A 327 -13.67 6.87 1.38
C VAL A 327 -12.76 7.88 0.68
N ALA A 328 -11.70 8.34 1.33
CA ALA A 328 -10.76 9.32 0.79
C ALA A 328 -10.03 8.80 -0.47
N ARG A 329 -9.82 7.48 -0.58
CA ARG A 329 -9.22 6.82 -1.76
C ARG A 329 -10.24 6.35 -2.80
N ASN A 330 -11.53 6.63 -2.57
CA ASN A 330 -12.62 6.24 -3.46
C ASN A 330 -12.70 4.71 -3.69
N GLN A 331 -12.39 3.91 -2.66
CA GLN A 331 -12.46 2.44 -2.63
C GLN A 331 -13.72 1.98 -1.89
N ILE A 332 -14.88 2.41 -2.37
CA ILE A 332 -16.17 2.31 -1.66
C ILE A 332 -16.66 0.87 -1.56
N GLU A 333 -16.36 0.05 -2.56
CA GLU A 333 -16.70 -1.38 -2.62
C GLU A 333 -16.11 -2.20 -1.46
N MET A 334 -15.05 -1.72 -0.82
CA MET A 334 -14.41 -2.39 0.32
C MET A 334 -15.03 -2.03 1.68
N LEU A 335 -15.94 -1.04 1.73
CA LEU A 335 -16.48 -0.50 2.98
C LEU A 335 -17.40 -1.51 3.69
N ASP A 336 -18.29 -2.17 2.96
CA ASP A 336 -19.27 -3.09 3.54
C ASP A 336 -18.60 -4.29 4.23
N ALA A 337 -17.52 -4.78 3.63
CA ALA A 337 -16.71 -5.88 4.17
C ALA A 337 -15.94 -5.50 5.44
N LEU A 338 -15.63 -4.21 5.65
CA LEU A 338 -14.79 -3.74 6.76
C LEU A 338 -15.56 -3.05 7.88
N ALA A 339 -16.74 -2.51 7.60
CA ALA A 339 -17.54 -1.76 8.58
C ALA A 339 -18.02 -2.64 9.75
N GLY A 340 -18.31 -3.91 9.50
CA GLY A 340 -18.54 -4.96 10.51
C GLY A 340 -19.88 -4.89 11.25
N SER A 341 -20.38 -3.70 11.60
CA SER A 341 -21.69 -3.50 12.25
C SER A 341 -22.68 -2.73 11.36
N PRO A 342 -24.00 -3.00 11.43
CA PRO A 342 -24.99 -2.28 10.64
C PRO A 342 -25.00 -0.76 10.88
N ALA A 343 -24.82 -0.32 12.13
CA ALA A 343 -24.77 1.11 12.45
C ALA A 343 -23.53 1.80 11.87
N THR A 344 -22.37 1.12 11.89
CA THR A 344 -21.15 1.62 11.24
C THR A 344 -21.31 1.64 9.72
N GLN A 345 -21.94 0.62 9.14
CA GLN A 345 -22.23 0.56 7.70
C GLN A 345 -23.09 1.74 7.27
N GLU A 346 -24.18 2.03 7.97
CA GLU A 346 -25.06 3.16 7.67
C GLU A 346 -24.31 4.51 7.74
N THR A 347 -23.56 4.72 8.83
CA THR A 347 -22.75 5.94 9.02
C THR A 347 -21.76 6.13 7.87
N VAL A 348 -21.03 5.08 7.49
CA VAL A 348 -20.01 5.14 6.45
C VAL A 348 -20.62 5.24 5.06
N ALA A 349 -21.77 4.61 4.81
CA ALA A 349 -22.51 4.74 3.56
C ALA A 349 -23.03 6.18 3.36
N GLU A 350 -23.44 6.87 4.42
CA GLU A 350 -23.78 8.30 4.36
C GLU A 350 -22.56 9.15 3.99
N ILE A 351 -21.42 8.95 4.66
CA ILE A 351 -20.18 9.68 4.36
C ILE A 351 -19.73 9.40 2.92
N ALA A 352 -19.77 8.14 2.47
CA ALA A 352 -19.40 7.74 1.13
C ALA A 352 -20.30 8.34 0.04
N ARG A 353 -21.61 8.48 0.30
CA ARG A 353 -22.54 9.17 -0.62
C ARG A 353 -22.20 10.64 -0.80
N GLY A 354 -21.77 11.31 0.27
CA GLY A 354 -21.40 12.73 0.26
C GLY A 354 -19.92 13.02 -0.10
N ARG A 355 -19.15 12.01 -0.53
CA ARG A 355 -17.72 12.17 -0.78
C ARG A 355 -17.43 13.15 -1.92
N LEU A 356 -16.33 13.89 -1.79
CA LEU A 356 -15.96 14.99 -2.69
C LEU A 356 -14.94 14.61 -3.77
N ASN A 357 -14.50 13.35 -3.80
CA ASN A 357 -13.48 12.80 -4.68
C ASN A 357 -14.05 11.94 -5.83
N LEU A 358 -15.26 12.27 -6.30
CA LEU A 358 -15.97 11.51 -7.34
C LEU A 358 -15.21 11.45 -8.67
N THR A 359 -14.40 12.46 -8.98
CA THR A 359 -13.66 12.63 -10.24
C THR A 359 -12.28 11.98 -10.26
N ASP A 360 -11.80 11.46 -9.12
CA ASP A 360 -10.46 10.83 -9.04
C ASP A 360 -10.42 9.42 -9.66
N ARG A 361 -11.58 8.87 -10.06
CA ARG A 361 -11.68 7.63 -10.84
C ARG A 361 -11.65 7.98 -12.33
N ILE A 362 -10.58 7.62 -13.04
CA ILE A 362 -10.59 7.59 -14.50
C ILE A 362 -11.42 6.37 -14.92
N THR A 363 -12.74 6.50 -14.98
CA THR A 363 -13.55 5.64 -15.86
C THR A 363 -13.40 6.21 -17.26
N ARG A 364 -12.49 5.65 -18.07
CA ARG A 364 -12.61 5.85 -19.52
C ARG A 364 -13.80 5.01 -19.98
N PRO A 365 -14.77 5.58 -20.73
CA PRO A 365 -15.68 4.76 -21.51
C PRO A 365 -14.84 3.92 -22.46
N ALA A 366 -15.18 2.63 -22.59
CA ALA A 366 -14.64 1.82 -23.67
C ALA A 366 -14.95 2.51 -25.00
N ALA A 367 -13.89 2.79 -25.77
CA ALA A 367 -13.97 3.20 -27.17
C ALA A 367 -13.12 2.22 -27.96
#